data_AF-A0A0L0G2S2-F1
#
_entry.id   AF-A0A0L0G2S2-F1
#
_cell.length_a   1.000
_cell.length_b   1.000
_cell.length_c   1.000
_cell.angle_alpha   90.00
_cell.angle_beta   90.00
_cell.angle_gamma   90.00
#
_symmetry.space_group_name_H-M   'P 1'
#
loop_
_entity.id
_entity.type
_entity.pdbx_description
1 polymer ?
#
loop_
_entity_poly.entity_id
_entity_poly.type
_entity_poly.pdbx_seq_one_letter_code
_entity_poly.pdbx_strand_id
1 'polypeptide(L)'
;MQTFGFPVGPVTLFDEVGIDVGCHVAADLGQRLPRLSQGDVATGVAAMNEMMEKGWVGRKSQAGLYTYSGKKKSINEDAIALFKRHGAAIQRTTEDADLPLRMACRMANEAVMCLQEGVLAKASDGDVGAVFGLGFPPAKGGPFRWLDTYGAQNVVDHLDRFRETFGEQFTVCDLLRENAKSEKKFY
;
A
#
# COMPACT_ATOMS: atom_id res chain seq x y z
N MET A 1 3.82 2.38 -9.21
CA MET A 1 2.43 1.88 -9.25
C MET A 1 1.78 1.97 -10.62
N GLN A 2 1.83 3.11 -11.31
CA GLN A 2 1.29 3.18 -12.68
C GLN A 2 2.05 2.25 -13.64
N THR A 3 3.37 2.12 -13.48
CA THR A 3 4.19 1.10 -14.17
C THR A 3 3.77 -0.34 -13.89
N PHE A 4 3.20 -0.61 -12.71
CA PHE A 4 2.63 -1.92 -12.38
C PHE A 4 1.26 -2.13 -13.05
N GLY A 5 0.59 -1.05 -13.46
CA GLY A 5 -0.70 -1.07 -14.15
C GLY A 5 -1.86 -0.46 -13.35
N PHE A 6 -1.62 0.16 -12.20
CA PHE A 6 -2.67 0.86 -11.46
C PHE A 6 -3.09 2.14 -12.20
N PRO A 7 -4.38 2.52 -12.16
CA PRO A 7 -4.86 3.70 -12.88
C PRO A 7 -4.29 5.00 -12.30
N VAL A 8 -4.13 5.05 -10.96
CA VAL A 8 -3.69 6.25 -10.23
C VAL A 8 -2.49 5.89 -9.35
N GLY A 9 -1.51 6.80 -9.28
CA GLY A 9 -0.38 6.66 -8.36
C GLY A 9 -0.80 6.92 -6.91
N PRO A 10 -0.16 6.27 -5.92
CA PRO A 10 -0.61 6.27 -4.53
C PRO A 10 -0.64 7.67 -3.90
N VAL A 11 0.36 8.51 -4.18
CA VAL A 11 0.43 9.90 -3.68
C VAL A 11 -0.73 10.73 -4.23
N THR A 12 -1.05 10.60 -5.52
CA THR A 12 -2.21 11.30 -6.10
C THR A 12 -3.51 10.76 -5.53
N LEU A 13 -3.65 9.42 -5.41
CA LEU A 13 -4.84 8.81 -4.83
C LEU A 13 -5.10 9.32 -3.40
N PHE A 14 -4.06 9.45 -2.59
CA PHE A 14 -4.17 9.94 -1.22
C PHE A 14 -4.70 11.38 -1.15
N ASP A 15 -4.25 12.26 -2.03
CA ASP A 15 -4.79 13.63 -2.13
C ASP A 15 -6.22 13.67 -2.68
N GLU A 16 -6.62 12.76 -3.57
CA GLU A 16 -8.00 12.70 -4.10
C GLU A 16 -8.99 12.17 -3.06
N VAL A 17 -8.60 11.15 -2.29
CA VAL A 17 -9.42 10.59 -1.20
C VAL A 17 -9.50 11.56 -0.03
N GLY A 18 -8.36 12.16 0.33
CA GLY A 18 -8.21 13.07 1.45
C GLY A 18 -7.26 12.54 2.51
N ILE A 19 -6.27 13.38 2.88
CA ILE A 19 -5.24 13.03 3.87
C ILE A 19 -5.85 12.79 5.24
N ASP A 20 -6.91 13.53 5.57
CA ASP A 20 -7.66 13.41 6.82
C ASP A 20 -8.38 12.07 6.96
N VAL A 21 -9.03 11.62 5.89
CA VAL A 21 -9.65 10.29 5.85
C VAL A 21 -8.60 9.21 6.02
N GLY A 22 -7.47 9.34 5.30
CA GLY A 22 -6.34 8.41 5.41
C GLY A 22 -5.77 8.33 6.83
N CYS A 23 -5.57 9.46 7.51
CA CYS A 23 -5.07 9.51 8.89
C CYS A 23 -6.05 8.89 9.88
N HIS A 24 -7.36 9.15 9.71
CA HIS A 24 -8.39 8.56 10.56
C HIS A 24 -8.41 7.02 10.44
N VAL A 25 -8.40 6.50 9.21
CA VAL A 25 -8.33 5.05 8.95
C VAL A 25 -7.03 4.44 9.48
N ALA A 26 -5.90 5.12 9.33
CA ALA A 26 -4.62 4.65 9.84
C ALA A 26 -4.59 4.57 11.37
N ALA A 27 -5.22 5.53 12.07
CA ALA A 27 -5.35 5.49 13.53
C ALA A 27 -6.21 4.32 14.00
N ASP A 28 -7.37 4.11 13.36
CA ASP A 28 -8.31 3.05 13.72
C ASP A 28 -7.74 1.65 13.41
N LEU A 29 -7.14 1.47 12.24
CA LEU A 29 -6.48 0.22 11.87
C LEU A 29 -5.24 -0.02 12.72
N GLY A 30 -4.47 1.01 13.06
CA GLY A 30 -3.28 0.88 13.89
C GLY A 30 -3.57 0.34 15.29
N GLN A 31 -4.72 0.69 15.87
CA GLN A 31 -5.15 0.15 17.17
C GLN A 31 -5.50 -1.34 17.10
N ARG A 32 -6.04 -1.80 15.96
CA ARG A 32 -6.51 -3.19 15.78
C ARG A 32 -5.45 -4.11 15.19
N LEU A 33 -4.56 -3.56 14.38
CA LEU A 33 -3.52 -4.25 13.64
C LEU A 33 -2.19 -3.51 13.87
N PRO A 34 -1.53 -3.72 15.03
CA PRO A 34 -0.33 -2.97 15.41
C PRO A 34 0.82 -3.04 14.38
N ARG A 35 0.89 -4.09 13.56
CA ARG A 35 1.87 -4.20 12.46
C ARG A 35 1.68 -3.12 11.37
N LEU A 36 0.52 -2.47 11.31
CA LEU A 36 0.20 -1.38 10.38
C LEU A 36 0.47 0.01 10.96
N SER A 37 0.95 0.14 12.20
CA SER A 37 1.21 1.43 12.86
C SER A 37 2.66 1.59 13.30
N GLN A 38 3.57 0.79 12.75
CA GLN A 38 4.99 0.76 13.13
C GLN A 38 5.90 1.22 11.99
N GLY A 39 7.15 1.56 12.33
CA GLY A 39 8.18 1.96 11.37
C GLY A 39 7.77 3.16 10.52
N ASP A 40 8.02 3.07 9.21
CA ASP A 40 7.73 4.13 8.23
C ASP A 40 6.27 4.61 8.24
N VAL A 41 5.32 3.75 8.63
CA VAL A 41 3.91 4.17 8.69
C VAL A 41 3.69 5.15 9.82
N ALA A 42 4.29 4.95 10.99
CA ALA A 42 4.19 5.87 12.12
C ALA A 42 4.77 7.25 11.76
N THR A 43 5.95 7.25 11.13
CA THR A 43 6.62 8.44 10.59
C THR A 43 5.73 9.17 9.59
N GLY A 44 5.13 8.45 8.65
CA GLY A 44 4.24 9.01 7.64
C GLY A 44 2.99 9.63 8.25
N VAL A 45 2.35 8.94 9.21
CA VAL A 45 1.17 9.45 9.92
C VAL A 45 1.50 10.70 10.72
N ALA A 46 2.66 10.76 11.38
CA ALA A 46 3.09 11.97 12.10
C ALA A 46 3.22 13.19 11.18
N ALA A 47 3.85 13.02 10.00
CA ALA A 47 3.94 14.07 9.00
C ALA A 47 2.57 14.49 8.47
N MET A 48 1.69 13.53 8.19
CA MET A 48 0.34 13.81 7.70
C MET A 48 -0.55 14.49 8.75
N ASN A 49 -0.36 14.22 10.04
CA ASN A 49 -1.03 14.95 11.11
C ASN A 49 -0.65 16.44 11.11
N GLU A 50 0.65 16.77 10.96
CA GLU A 50 1.08 18.18 10.84
C GLU A 50 0.56 18.82 9.55
N MET A 51 0.41 18.05 8.46
CA MET A 51 -0.26 18.53 7.24
C MET A 51 -1.73 18.89 7.49
N MET A 52 -2.46 18.07 8.26
CA MET A 52 -3.85 18.36 8.63
C MET A 52 -3.98 19.63 9.47
N GLU A 53 -3.07 19.84 10.43
CA GLU A 53 -3.03 21.08 11.24
C GLU A 53 -2.84 22.33 10.37
N LYS A 54 -2.13 22.20 9.24
CA LYS A 54 -1.96 23.26 8.23
C LYS A 54 -3.14 23.39 7.26
N GLY A 55 -4.17 22.55 7.38
CA GLY A 55 -5.31 22.48 6.46
C GLY A 55 -4.99 21.82 5.12
N TRP A 56 -3.89 21.09 5.01
CA TRP A 56 -3.49 20.40 3.79
C TRP A 56 -4.11 19.00 3.75
N VAL A 57 -5.39 18.94 3.39
CA VAL A 57 -6.20 17.71 3.38
C VAL A 57 -6.42 17.15 1.96
N GLY A 58 -5.59 17.53 0.99
CA GLY A 58 -5.60 17.03 -0.38
C GLY A 58 -6.30 17.96 -1.36
N ARG A 59 -6.86 17.39 -2.43
CA ARG A 59 -7.44 18.14 -3.55
C ARG A 59 -8.61 19.02 -3.13
N LYS A 60 -9.42 18.57 -2.15
CA LYS A 60 -10.57 19.33 -1.64
C LYS A 60 -10.20 20.67 -1.01
N SER A 61 -9.03 20.77 -0.40
CA SER A 61 -8.47 22.01 0.17
C SER A 61 -7.47 22.71 -0.76
N GLN A 62 -7.32 22.22 -1.99
CA GLN A 62 -6.32 22.67 -2.96
C GLN A 62 -4.85 22.48 -2.50
N ALA A 63 -4.59 21.77 -1.41
CA ALA A 63 -3.27 21.53 -0.86
C ALA A 63 -3.21 20.20 -0.08
N GLY A 64 -2.20 19.40 -0.37
CA GLY A 64 -1.88 18.11 0.25
C GLY A 64 -0.42 17.78 -0.03
N LEU A 65 -0.15 16.57 -0.52
CA LEU A 65 1.16 16.20 -1.07
C LEU A 65 1.46 16.95 -2.38
N TYR A 66 0.41 17.38 -3.07
CA TYR A 66 0.46 18.34 -4.17
C TYR A 66 -0.25 19.65 -3.80
N THR A 67 0.09 20.72 -4.49
CA THR A 67 -0.70 21.95 -4.56
C THR A 67 -1.52 21.96 -5.84
N TYR A 68 -2.74 22.49 -5.74
CA TYR A 68 -3.71 22.54 -6.82
C TYR A 68 -4.11 23.99 -7.10
N SER A 69 -4.01 24.39 -8.36
CA SER A 69 -4.46 25.70 -8.84
C SER A 69 -5.33 25.48 -10.07
N GLY A 70 -6.62 25.23 -9.83
CA GLY A 70 -7.55 24.81 -10.88
C GLY A 70 -7.15 23.43 -11.43
N LYS A 71 -6.73 23.39 -12.69
CA LYS A 71 -6.24 22.14 -13.33
C LYS A 71 -4.73 21.90 -13.13
N LYS A 72 -3.97 22.90 -12.65
CA LYS A 72 -2.53 22.75 -12.44
C LYS A 72 -2.27 21.99 -11.15
N LYS A 73 -1.49 20.92 -11.24
CA LYS A 73 -0.96 20.12 -10.12
C LYS A 73 0.54 20.38 -9.99
N SER A 74 1.05 20.66 -8.80
CA SER A 74 2.48 20.87 -8.55
C SER A 74 2.89 20.22 -7.24
N ILE A 75 4.16 19.81 -7.11
CA ILE A 75 4.65 19.18 -5.88
C ILE A 75 4.61 20.20 -4.73
N ASN A 76 4.16 19.76 -3.55
CA ASN A 76 4.27 20.55 -2.33
C ASN A 76 5.61 20.27 -1.65
N GLU A 77 6.61 21.14 -1.88
CA GLU A 77 7.95 21.00 -1.28
C GLU A 77 7.93 21.09 0.25
N ASP A 78 7.00 21.86 0.82
CA ASP A 78 6.86 21.96 2.27
C ASP A 78 6.36 20.64 2.87
N ALA A 79 5.45 19.94 2.17
CA ALA A 79 5.03 18.60 2.58
C ALA A 79 6.24 17.65 2.59
N ILE A 80 7.09 17.66 1.57
CA ILE A 80 8.33 16.86 1.54
C ILE A 80 9.23 17.19 2.73
N ALA A 81 9.37 18.47 3.08
CA ALA A 81 10.15 18.89 4.24
C ALA A 81 9.58 18.35 5.55
N LEU A 82 8.24 18.23 5.69
CA LEU A 82 7.61 17.61 6.86
C LEU A 82 7.98 16.13 6.98
N PHE A 83 7.84 15.35 5.90
CA PHE A 83 8.23 13.93 5.94
C PHE A 83 9.70 13.76 6.33
N LYS A 84 10.60 14.58 5.77
CA LYS A 84 12.03 14.56 6.16
C LYS A 84 12.24 14.88 7.64
N ARG A 85 11.53 15.90 8.16
CA ARG A 85 11.63 16.32 9.56
C ARG A 85 11.17 15.24 10.53
N HIS A 86 10.08 14.54 10.20
CA HIS A 86 9.55 13.44 11.01
C HIS A 86 10.40 12.16 10.94
N GLY A 87 11.47 12.16 10.14
CA GLY A 87 12.41 11.04 10.07
C GLY A 87 12.11 10.06 8.95
N ALA A 88 11.39 10.48 7.89
CA ALA A 88 11.25 9.67 6.68
C ALA A 88 12.63 9.50 6.04
N ALA A 89 13.29 8.40 6.38
CA ALA A 89 14.51 7.99 5.72
C ALA A 89 14.17 7.51 4.32
N ILE A 90 14.94 7.94 3.31
CA ILE A 90 14.88 7.33 1.98
C ILE A 90 15.62 5.99 2.09
N GLN A 91 14.95 5.00 2.65
CA GLN A 91 15.40 3.62 2.58
C GLN A 91 15.13 3.12 1.17
N ARG A 92 16.19 3.09 0.36
CA ARG A 92 16.14 2.60 -1.00
C ARG A 92 16.13 1.09 -1.01
N THR A 93 15.28 0.55 -1.86
CA THR A 93 15.41 -0.83 -2.31
C THR A 93 16.61 -0.95 -3.25
N THR A 94 17.11 -2.17 -3.40
CA THR A 94 18.23 -2.46 -4.30
C THR A 94 17.87 -2.25 -5.76
N GLU A 95 16.58 -2.42 -6.11
CA GLU A 95 16.12 -2.38 -7.49
C GLU A 95 14.97 -1.37 -7.68
N ASP A 96 14.93 -0.71 -8.84
CA ASP A 96 13.84 0.20 -9.20
C ASP A 96 12.49 -0.52 -9.34
N ALA A 97 12.51 -1.79 -9.74
CA ALA A 97 11.34 -2.66 -9.84
C ALA A 97 10.72 -2.97 -8.47
N ASP A 98 11.48 -2.83 -7.38
CA ASP A 98 10.96 -3.12 -6.04
C ASP A 98 9.94 -2.09 -5.58
N LEU A 99 10.02 -0.84 -6.04
CA LEU A 99 9.10 0.20 -5.55
C LEU A 99 7.62 -0.15 -5.80
N PRO A 100 7.19 -0.54 -7.02
CA PRO A 100 5.84 -1.04 -7.21
C PRO A 100 5.57 -2.38 -6.51
N LEU A 101 6.55 -3.28 -6.44
CA LEU A 101 6.38 -4.59 -5.80
C LEU A 101 6.18 -4.49 -4.29
N ARG A 102 6.82 -3.54 -3.60
CA ARG A 102 6.58 -3.26 -2.17
C ARG A 102 5.10 -3.09 -1.85
N MET A 103 4.39 -2.35 -2.70
CA MET A 103 2.96 -2.10 -2.49
C MET A 103 2.11 -3.27 -2.99
N ALA A 104 2.42 -3.81 -4.17
CA ALA A 104 1.64 -4.90 -4.77
C ALA A 104 1.72 -6.20 -3.95
N CYS A 105 2.93 -6.59 -3.52
CA CYS A 105 3.14 -7.78 -2.69
C CYS A 105 2.42 -7.65 -1.35
N ARG A 106 2.50 -6.47 -0.69
CA ARG A 106 1.75 -6.24 0.56
C ARG A 106 0.25 -6.35 0.34
N MET A 107 -0.30 -5.71 -0.69
CA MET A 107 -1.72 -5.77 -1.00
C MET A 107 -2.18 -7.21 -1.29
N ALA A 108 -1.39 -7.99 -2.03
CA ALA A 108 -1.70 -9.40 -2.30
C ALA A 108 -1.63 -10.25 -1.02
N ASN A 109 -0.65 -10.04 -0.16
CA ASN A 109 -0.55 -10.73 1.13
C ASN A 109 -1.73 -10.42 2.05
N GLU A 110 -2.19 -9.17 2.12
CA GLU A 110 -3.40 -8.81 2.86
C GLU A 110 -4.64 -9.50 2.30
N ALA A 111 -4.77 -9.60 0.97
CA ALA A 111 -5.87 -10.32 0.34
C ALA A 111 -5.88 -11.81 0.75
N VAL A 112 -4.72 -12.46 0.74
CA VAL A 112 -4.58 -13.86 1.19
C VAL A 112 -4.86 -13.98 2.69
N MET A 113 -4.44 -13.02 3.51
CA MET A 113 -4.75 -12.97 4.93
C MET A 113 -6.27 -12.86 5.17
N CYS A 114 -6.98 -12.01 4.41
CA CYS A 114 -8.44 -11.95 4.47
C CYS A 114 -9.12 -13.27 4.08
N LEU A 115 -8.53 -14.04 3.15
CA LEU A 115 -9.02 -15.38 2.83
C LEU A 115 -8.73 -16.37 3.97
N GLN A 116 -7.53 -16.33 4.55
CA GLN A 116 -7.13 -17.16 5.68
C GLN A 116 -8.01 -16.93 6.91
N GLU A 117 -8.37 -15.68 7.19
CA GLU A 117 -9.21 -15.28 8.33
C GLU A 117 -10.71 -15.46 8.06
N GLY A 118 -11.10 -15.91 6.85
CA GLY A 118 -12.50 -16.13 6.48
C GLY A 118 -13.30 -14.86 6.21
N VAL A 119 -12.64 -13.70 6.09
CA VAL A 119 -13.26 -12.44 5.63
C VAL A 119 -13.69 -12.55 4.17
N LEU A 120 -12.86 -13.19 3.34
CA LEU A 120 -13.22 -13.58 1.98
C LEU A 120 -13.69 -15.02 1.97
N ALA A 121 -14.82 -15.28 1.32
CA ALA A 121 -15.33 -16.64 1.15
C ALA A 121 -14.54 -17.46 0.11
N LYS A 122 -14.02 -16.79 -0.92
CA LYS A 122 -13.24 -17.40 -2.01
C LYS A 122 -12.30 -16.39 -2.67
N ALA A 123 -11.23 -16.90 -3.27
CA ALA A 123 -10.23 -16.08 -3.99
C ALA A 123 -10.85 -15.20 -5.09
N SER A 124 -11.86 -15.70 -5.80
CA SER A 124 -12.52 -14.94 -6.87
C SER A 124 -13.29 -13.71 -6.39
N ASP A 125 -13.87 -13.74 -5.18
CA ASP A 125 -14.51 -12.56 -4.59
C ASP A 125 -13.47 -11.48 -4.27
N GLY A 126 -12.30 -11.90 -3.77
CA GLY A 126 -11.17 -11.02 -3.52
C GLY A 126 -10.62 -10.39 -4.81
N ASP A 127 -10.49 -11.17 -5.88
CA ASP A 127 -10.04 -10.66 -7.18
C ASP A 127 -11.01 -9.64 -7.78
N VAL A 128 -12.31 -9.98 -7.81
CA VAL A 128 -13.35 -9.06 -8.30
C VAL A 128 -13.39 -7.79 -7.45
N GLY A 129 -13.40 -7.92 -6.13
CA GLY A 129 -13.41 -6.77 -5.22
C GLY A 129 -12.17 -5.88 -5.36
N ALA A 130 -10.98 -6.46 -5.50
CA ALA A 130 -9.76 -5.69 -5.68
C ALA A 130 -9.69 -4.98 -7.03
N VAL A 131 -10.14 -5.62 -8.11
CA VAL A 131 -10.14 -5.01 -9.45
C VAL A 131 -11.14 -3.86 -9.53
N PHE A 132 -12.39 -4.08 -9.12
CA PHE A 132 -13.45 -3.07 -9.27
C PHE A 132 -13.48 -2.04 -8.14
N GLY A 133 -13.06 -2.40 -6.93
CA GLY A 133 -13.08 -1.51 -5.77
C GLY A 133 -11.76 -0.77 -5.55
N LEU A 134 -10.64 -1.49 -5.59
CA LEU A 134 -9.32 -0.93 -5.25
C LEU A 134 -8.52 -0.52 -6.50
N GLY A 135 -9.03 -0.82 -7.70
CA GLY A 135 -8.35 -0.53 -8.96
C GLY A 135 -7.12 -1.40 -9.21
N PHE A 136 -7.09 -2.63 -8.65
CA PHE A 136 -6.04 -3.59 -8.96
C PHE A 136 -5.99 -3.83 -10.48
N PRO A 137 -4.80 -3.90 -11.11
CA PRO A 137 -4.70 -3.91 -12.57
C PRO A 137 -5.52 -5.04 -13.21
N PRO A 138 -6.53 -4.75 -14.03
CA PRO A 138 -7.39 -5.80 -14.63
C PRO A 138 -6.59 -6.79 -15.48
N ALA A 139 -5.53 -6.32 -16.15
CA ALA A 139 -4.62 -7.15 -16.94
C ALA A 139 -3.86 -8.21 -16.11
N LYS A 140 -3.83 -8.07 -14.78
CA LYS A 140 -3.26 -9.04 -13.83
C LYS A 140 -4.32 -9.91 -13.15
N GLY A 141 -5.60 -9.66 -13.42
CA GLY A 141 -6.74 -10.48 -12.96
C GLY A 141 -7.15 -10.33 -11.50
N GLY A 142 -6.40 -9.60 -10.68
CA GLY A 142 -6.61 -9.48 -9.23
C GLY A 142 -5.43 -10.02 -8.42
N PRO A 143 -5.36 -9.77 -7.11
CA PRO A 143 -4.25 -10.21 -6.26
C PRO A 143 -4.02 -11.74 -6.28
N PHE A 144 -5.07 -12.56 -6.26
CA PHE A 144 -4.94 -14.03 -6.26
C PHE A 144 -4.53 -14.55 -7.64
N ARG A 145 -5.16 -14.06 -8.72
CA ARG A 145 -4.73 -14.41 -10.08
C ARG A 145 -3.30 -13.95 -10.37
N TRP A 146 -2.90 -12.80 -9.83
CA TRP A 146 -1.54 -12.32 -9.94
C TRP A 146 -0.57 -13.23 -9.19
N LEU A 147 -0.91 -13.70 -7.99
CA LEU A 147 -0.09 -14.68 -7.25
C LEU A 147 0.13 -15.98 -8.05
N ASP A 148 -0.91 -16.50 -8.70
CA ASP A 148 -0.81 -17.74 -9.50
C ASP A 148 0.00 -17.59 -10.79
N THR A 149 0.07 -16.37 -11.34
CA THR A 149 0.76 -16.08 -12.61
C THR A 149 2.18 -15.58 -12.39
N TYR A 150 2.38 -14.72 -11.39
CA TYR A 150 3.69 -14.19 -11.01
C TYR A 150 4.49 -15.17 -10.14
N GLY A 151 3.82 -16.05 -9.40
CA GLY A 151 4.42 -17.04 -8.52
C GLY A 151 4.31 -16.65 -7.06
N ALA A 152 3.64 -17.49 -6.26
CA ALA A 152 3.52 -17.29 -4.81
C ALA A 152 4.89 -17.24 -4.12
N GLN A 153 5.83 -18.11 -4.52
CA GLN A 153 7.19 -18.12 -3.97
C GLN A 153 7.92 -16.78 -4.23
N ASN A 154 7.82 -16.22 -5.43
CA ASN A 154 8.42 -14.93 -5.75
C ASN A 154 7.88 -13.81 -4.84
N VAL A 155 6.57 -13.81 -4.54
CA VAL A 155 5.98 -12.83 -3.62
C VAL A 155 6.47 -13.05 -2.19
N VAL A 156 6.57 -14.30 -1.73
CA VAL A 156 7.12 -14.62 -0.40
C VAL A 156 8.56 -14.12 -0.29
N ASP A 157 9.40 -14.38 -1.28
CA ASP A 157 10.81 -13.96 -1.28
C ASP A 157 10.95 -12.43 -1.24
N HIS A 158 10.13 -11.72 -2.03
CA HIS A 158 10.08 -10.25 -1.97
C HIS A 158 9.63 -9.74 -0.61
N LEU A 159 8.58 -10.32 -0.03
CA LEU A 159 8.06 -9.89 1.27
C LEU A 159 9.06 -10.16 2.40
N ASP A 160 9.75 -11.30 2.39
CA ASP A 160 10.78 -11.62 3.37
C ASP A 160 11.95 -10.62 3.26
N ARG A 161 12.42 -10.31 2.03
CA ARG A 161 13.43 -9.26 1.78
C ARG A 161 12.97 -7.89 2.25
N PHE A 162 11.72 -7.52 1.99
CA PHE A 162 11.16 -6.24 2.42
C PHE A 162 10.97 -6.18 3.93
N ARG A 163 10.66 -7.30 4.59
CA ARG A 163 10.55 -7.37 6.05
C ARG A 163 11.89 -7.09 6.72
N GLU A 164 12.99 -7.64 6.19
CA GLU A 164 14.33 -7.38 6.71
C GLU A 164 14.72 -5.90 6.63
N THR A 165 14.26 -5.20 5.59
CA THR A 165 14.60 -3.79 5.38
C THR A 165 13.64 -2.82 6.09
N PHE A 166 12.33 -3.08 6.00
CA PHE A 166 11.26 -2.14 6.35
C PHE A 166 10.38 -2.60 7.53
N GLY A 167 10.65 -3.78 8.09
CA GLY A 167 10.02 -4.31 9.30
C GLY A 167 8.74 -5.13 9.10
N GLU A 168 8.09 -5.44 10.23
CA GLU A 168 7.00 -6.42 10.39
C GLU A 168 5.75 -6.19 9.54
N GLN A 169 5.58 -4.99 9.00
CA GLN A 169 4.48 -4.65 8.10
C GLN A 169 4.48 -5.46 6.79
N PHE A 170 5.60 -6.12 6.47
CA PHE A 170 5.77 -7.02 5.32
C PHE A 170 5.68 -8.51 5.70
N THR A 171 5.32 -8.86 6.93
CA THR A 171 5.23 -10.25 7.37
C THR A 171 4.20 -11.04 6.54
N VAL A 172 4.69 -12.12 5.93
CA VAL A 172 3.92 -13.04 5.07
C VAL A 172 2.92 -13.82 5.92
N CYS A 173 1.66 -13.93 5.46
CA CYS A 173 0.66 -14.78 6.11
C CYS A 173 0.97 -16.28 5.90
N ASP A 174 0.47 -17.11 6.81
CA ASP A 174 0.76 -18.55 6.82
C ASP A 174 0.27 -19.25 5.55
N LEU A 175 -0.96 -18.95 5.12
CA LEU A 175 -1.57 -19.54 3.92
C LEU A 175 -0.76 -19.24 2.65
N LEU A 176 -0.23 -18.02 2.51
CA LEU A 176 0.62 -17.68 1.36
C LEU A 176 1.93 -18.48 1.41
N ARG A 177 2.53 -18.61 2.59
CA ARG A 177 3.78 -19.36 2.76
C ARG A 177 3.58 -20.87 2.54
N GLU A 178 2.46 -21.43 2.98
CA GLU A 178 2.08 -22.82 2.73
C GLU A 178 1.82 -23.09 1.25
N ASN A 179 1.06 -22.21 0.58
CA ASN A 179 0.81 -22.33 -0.85
C ASN A 179 2.10 -22.21 -1.67
N ALA A 180 3.01 -21.33 -1.28
CA ALA A 180 4.32 -21.21 -1.91
C ALA A 180 5.15 -22.50 -1.77
N LYS A 181 5.23 -23.07 -0.56
CA LYS A 181 5.97 -24.33 -0.30
C LYS A 181 5.39 -25.55 -1.02
N SER A 182 4.08 -25.60 -1.17
CA SER A 182 3.35 -26.72 -1.77
C SER A 182 3.07 -26.53 -3.27
N GLU A 183 3.54 -25.42 -3.86
CA GLU A 183 3.24 -25.00 -5.23
C GLU A 183 1.72 -24.97 -5.55
N LYS A 184 0.90 -24.76 -4.51
CA LYS A 184 -0.55 -24.74 -4.62
C LYS A 184 -1.02 -23.38 -5.12
N LYS A 185 -1.90 -23.41 -6.12
CA LYS A 185 -2.56 -22.23 -6.68
C LYS A 185 -3.88 -21.92 -5.99
N PHE A 186 -4.32 -20.68 -6.11
CA PHE A 186 -5.62 -20.24 -5.61
C PHE A 186 -6.77 -20.59 -6.57
N TYR A 187 -6.44 -20.81 -7.85
CA TYR A 187 -7.36 -21.24 -8.91
C TYR A 187 -7.04 -22.64 -9.44
#